data_AF-A0A522YNM7-F1
#
_entry.id   AF-A0A522YNM7-F1
#
_cell.length_a   1.000
_cell.length_b   1.000
_cell.length_c   1.000
_cell.angle_alpha   90.00
_cell.angle_beta   90.00
_cell.angle_gamma   90.00
#
_symmetry.space_group_name_H-M   'P 1'
#
loop_
_entity.id
_entity.type
_entity.pdbx_description
1 polymer ?
#
loop_
_entity_poly.entity_id
_entity_poly.type
_entity_poly.pdbx_seq_one_letter_code
_entity_poly.pdbx_strand_id
1 'polypeptide(L)'
;MGIRRDWFKNKVDILAQAAAVVLGLKKSGQVQEAAAKLEEAFRSAFGMDPRMTLALPLKDCLDMLGRGVKPSPELTAALASFFADWAEALEASGRQDEAALARQKAAECGALK
;
A
#
# COMPACT_ATOMS: atom_id res chain seq x y z
N MET A 1 -23.94 -6.05 -12.13
CA MET A 1 -23.27 -5.43 -10.97
C MET A 1 -21.86 -6.07 -10.77
N GLY A 2 -20.99 -6.06 -11.79
CA GLY A 2 -19.70 -6.81 -11.78
C GLY A 2 -18.45 -5.93 -11.84
N ILE A 3 -18.48 -4.88 -12.67
CA ILE A 3 -17.33 -4.00 -12.98
C ILE A 3 -16.63 -3.45 -11.73
N ARG A 4 -17.39 -3.06 -10.71
CA ARG A 4 -16.85 -2.45 -9.48
C ARG A 4 -16.10 -3.46 -8.59
N ARG A 5 -16.56 -4.73 -8.58
CA ARG A 5 -15.94 -5.80 -7.79
C ARG A 5 -14.67 -6.33 -8.46
N ASP A 6 -14.71 -6.50 -9.78
CA ASP A 6 -13.53 -6.84 -10.60
C ASP A 6 -12.44 -5.78 -10.49
N TRP A 7 -12.83 -4.51 -10.47
CA TRP A 7 -11.90 -3.41 -10.26
C TRP A 7 -11.18 -3.49 -8.92
N PHE A 8 -11.91 -3.69 -7.80
CA PHE A 8 -11.31 -3.84 -6.48
C PHE A 8 -10.40 -5.07 -6.39
N LYS A 9 -10.83 -6.21 -6.95
CA LYS A 9 -10.01 -7.42 -7.01
C LYS A 9 -8.70 -7.19 -7.74
N ASN A 10 -8.74 -6.51 -8.89
CA ASN A 10 -7.54 -6.18 -9.65
C ASN A 10 -6.57 -5.32 -8.83
N LYS A 11 -7.06 -4.38 -8.00
CA LYS A 11 -6.19 -3.57 -7.14
C LYS A 11 -5.55 -4.38 -6.02
N VAL A 12 -6.34 -5.22 -5.34
CA VAL A 12 -5.82 -6.13 -4.31
C VAL A 12 -4.77 -7.08 -4.90
N ASP A 13 -5.01 -7.59 -6.10
CA ASP A 13 -4.10 -8.50 -6.79
C ASP A 13 -2.75 -7.84 -7.12
N ILE A 14 -2.77 -6.59 -7.65
CA ILE A 14 -1.53 -5.81 -7.89
C ILE A 14 -0.73 -5.62 -6.60
N LEU A 15 -1.40 -5.27 -5.49
CA LEU A 15 -0.73 -5.06 -4.20
C LEU A 15 -0.17 -6.38 -3.64
N ALA A 16 -0.92 -7.49 -3.79
CA ALA A 16 -0.49 -8.81 -3.33
C ALA A 16 0.73 -9.32 -4.12
N GLN A 17 0.75 -9.13 -5.44
CA GLN A 17 1.91 -9.47 -6.27
C GLN A 17 3.15 -8.66 -5.85
N ALA A 18 2.98 -7.37 -5.58
CA ALA A 18 4.06 -6.52 -5.12
C ALA A 18 4.63 -6.97 -3.77
N ALA A 19 3.76 -7.35 -2.82
CA ALA A 19 4.17 -7.89 -1.53
C ALA A 19 5.00 -9.19 -1.69
N ALA A 20 4.60 -10.09 -2.61
CA ALA A 20 5.34 -11.31 -2.89
C ALA A 20 6.74 -11.02 -3.47
N VAL A 21 6.84 -10.06 -4.40
CA VAL A 21 8.13 -9.61 -4.97
C VAL A 21 9.03 -9.02 -3.89
N VAL A 22 8.48 -8.18 -3.02
CA VAL A 22 9.18 -7.53 -1.90
C VAL A 22 9.73 -8.55 -0.92
N LEU A 23 8.97 -9.60 -0.58
CA LEU A 23 9.46 -10.68 0.27
C LEU A 23 10.68 -11.37 -0.34
N GLY A 24 10.70 -11.55 -1.67
CA GLY A 24 11.86 -12.07 -2.39
C GLY A 24 13.06 -11.12 -2.31
N LEU A 25 12.85 -9.84 -2.64
CA LEU A 25 13.90 -8.81 -2.65
C LEU A 25 14.50 -8.56 -1.26
N LYS A 26 13.66 -8.55 -0.20
CA LYS A 26 14.10 -8.47 1.20
C LYS A 26 15.02 -9.64 1.57
N LYS A 27 14.68 -10.88 1.17
CA LYS A 27 15.53 -12.07 1.41
C LYS A 27 16.87 -12.00 0.68
N SER A 28 16.91 -11.34 -0.47
CA SER A 28 18.14 -11.11 -1.25
C SER A 28 18.93 -9.88 -0.81
N GLY A 29 18.50 -9.16 0.24
CA GLY A 29 19.15 -7.93 0.72
C GLY A 29 18.93 -6.70 -0.17
N GLN A 30 18.10 -6.80 -1.21
CA GLN A 30 17.81 -5.73 -2.17
C GLN A 30 16.70 -4.81 -1.65
N VAL A 31 16.90 -4.25 -0.46
CA VAL A 31 15.89 -3.49 0.29
C VAL A 31 15.48 -2.19 -0.37
N GLN A 32 16.38 -1.54 -1.12
CA GLN A 32 16.04 -0.35 -1.91
C GLN A 32 15.10 -0.67 -3.07
N GLU A 33 15.36 -1.79 -3.76
CA GLU A 33 14.54 -2.24 -4.88
C GLU A 33 13.15 -2.70 -4.39
N ALA A 34 13.09 -3.30 -3.19
CA ALA A 34 11.83 -3.65 -2.54
C ALA A 34 10.93 -2.43 -2.31
N ALA A 35 11.48 -1.33 -1.76
CA ALA A 35 10.71 -0.09 -1.56
C ALA A 35 10.23 0.50 -2.89
N ALA A 36 11.10 0.54 -3.91
CA ALA A 36 10.75 1.03 -5.23
C ALA A 36 9.63 0.21 -5.90
N LYS A 37 9.64 -1.12 -5.72
CA LYS A 37 8.60 -2.01 -6.26
C LYS A 37 7.23 -1.80 -5.61
N LEU A 38 7.18 -1.51 -4.31
CA LEU A 38 5.93 -1.16 -3.64
C LEU A 38 5.40 0.19 -4.15
N GLU A 39 6.27 1.19 -4.29
CA GLU A 39 5.91 2.49 -4.84
C GLU A 39 5.36 2.40 -6.27
N GLU A 40 6.00 1.61 -7.14
CA GLU A 40 5.56 1.33 -8.50
C GLU A 40 4.20 0.61 -8.53
N ALA A 41 4.03 -0.42 -7.70
CA ALA A 41 2.77 -1.15 -7.61
C ALA A 41 1.63 -0.26 -7.12
N PHE A 42 1.89 0.60 -6.13
CA PHE A 42 0.91 1.55 -5.64
C PHE A 42 0.51 2.56 -6.73
N ARG A 43 1.51 3.12 -7.44
CA ARG A 43 1.28 4.04 -8.56
C ARG A 43 0.51 3.37 -9.70
N SER A 44 0.81 2.11 -10.02
CA SER A 44 0.10 1.33 -11.04
C SER A 44 -1.35 1.01 -10.62
N ALA A 45 -1.54 0.63 -9.36
CA ALA A 45 -2.85 0.33 -8.81
C ALA A 45 -3.75 1.58 -8.79
N PHE A 46 -3.25 2.71 -8.30
CA PHE A 46 -4.13 3.84 -7.97
C PHE A 46 -3.89 5.10 -8.80
N GLY A 47 -2.81 5.15 -9.59
CA GLY A 47 -2.44 6.33 -10.37
C GLY A 47 -1.98 7.51 -9.49
N MET A 48 -1.62 7.24 -8.23
CA MET A 48 -1.25 8.26 -7.25
C MET A 48 0.24 8.21 -6.96
N ASP A 49 0.78 9.37 -6.57
CA ASP A 49 2.14 9.40 -6.05
C ASP A 49 2.17 8.76 -4.64
N PRO A 50 3.05 7.77 -4.42
CA PRO A 50 3.13 7.07 -3.15
C PRO A 50 3.46 8.00 -1.97
N ARG A 51 4.32 9.01 -2.15
CA ARG A 51 4.68 9.93 -1.06
C ARG A 51 3.52 10.83 -0.66
N MET A 52 2.79 11.34 -1.65
CA MET A 52 1.56 12.09 -1.40
C MET A 52 0.54 11.26 -0.64
N THR A 53 0.42 9.97 -0.98
CA THR A 53 -0.49 9.05 -0.31
C THR A 53 -0.17 8.88 1.17
N LEU A 54 1.12 8.75 1.50
CA LEU A 54 1.58 8.64 2.89
C LEU A 54 1.32 9.92 3.70
N ALA A 55 1.38 11.08 3.05
CA ALA A 55 1.13 12.37 3.69
C ALA A 55 -0.36 12.71 3.87
N LEU A 56 -1.26 12.07 3.11
CA LEU A 56 -2.70 12.34 3.20
C LEU A 56 -3.32 11.75 4.47
N PRO A 57 -4.35 12.40 5.06
CA PRO A 57 -5.18 11.76 6.08
C PRO A 57 -5.76 10.44 5.56
N LEU A 58 -5.91 9.43 6.44
CA LEU A 58 -6.38 8.10 6.02
C LEU A 58 -7.73 8.19 5.30
N LYS A 59 -8.64 9.02 5.81
CA LYS A 59 -9.97 9.21 5.22
C LYS A 59 -9.87 9.68 3.77
N ASP A 60 -9.09 10.72 3.50
CA ASP A 60 -8.94 11.29 2.15
C ASP A 60 -8.22 10.32 1.21
N CYS A 61 -7.21 9.61 1.75
CA CYS A 61 -6.56 8.52 1.04
C CYS A 61 -7.58 7.45 0.63
N LEU A 62 -8.39 6.93 1.55
CA LEU A 62 -9.40 5.92 1.25
C LEU A 62 -10.51 6.42 0.33
N ASP A 63 -10.94 7.68 0.46
CA ASP A 63 -11.91 8.30 -0.45
C ASP A 63 -11.35 8.39 -1.89
N MET A 64 -10.06 8.75 -2.03
CA MET A 64 -9.37 8.78 -3.32
C MET A 64 -9.17 7.39 -3.90
N LEU A 65 -8.66 6.44 -3.11
CA LEU A 65 -8.43 5.06 -3.51
C LEU A 65 -9.75 4.36 -3.85
N GLY A 66 -10.81 4.62 -3.08
CA GLY A 66 -12.15 4.08 -3.31
C GLY A 66 -12.93 4.80 -4.41
N ARG A 67 -12.42 5.91 -4.95
CA ARG A 67 -13.13 6.81 -5.89
C ARG A 67 -14.53 7.19 -5.38
N GLY A 68 -14.63 7.54 -4.11
CA GLY A 68 -15.90 7.87 -3.43
C GLY A 68 -16.77 6.66 -3.09
N VAL A 69 -16.26 5.43 -3.24
CA VAL A 69 -16.90 4.21 -2.78
C VAL A 69 -16.26 3.77 -1.47
N LYS A 70 -17.09 3.44 -0.47
CA LYS A 70 -16.61 2.90 0.81
C LYS A 70 -15.72 1.67 0.55
N PRO A 71 -14.45 1.67 1.00
CA PRO A 71 -13.56 0.55 0.81
C PRO A 71 -14.11 -0.69 1.54
N SER A 72 -13.97 -1.86 0.92
CA SER A 72 -14.35 -3.11 1.58
C SER A 72 -13.38 -3.45 2.71
N PRO A 73 -13.81 -4.22 3.73
CA PRO A 73 -12.93 -4.70 4.79
C PRO A 73 -11.72 -5.49 4.25
N GLU A 74 -11.90 -6.20 3.14
CA GLU A 74 -10.82 -6.93 2.47
C GLU A 74 -9.77 -5.97 1.90
N LEU A 75 -10.20 -4.85 1.31
CA LEU A 75 -9.27 -3.84 0.79
C LEU A 75 -8.54 -3.12 1.92
N THR A 76 -9.23 -2.74 2.99
CA THR A 76 -8.58 -2.09 4.14
C THR A 76 -7.58 -3.02 4.81
N ALA A 77 -7.89 -4.32 4.91
CA ALA A 77 -6.94 -5.31 5.38
C ALA A 77 -5.71 -5.46 4.46
N ALA A 78 -5.93 -5.52 3.14
CA ALA A 78 -4.85 -5.59 2.16
C ALA A 78 -3.96 -4.33 2.20
N LEU A 79 -4.57 -3.15 2.31
CA LEU A 79 -3.84 -1.88 2.46
C LEU A 79 -3.07 -1.82 3.78
N ALA A 80 -3.62 -2.32 4.88
CA ALA A 80 -2.92 -2.38 6.16
C ALA A 80 -1.64 -3.23 6.06
N SER A 81 -1.73 -4.42 5.47
CA SER A 81 -0.56 -5.27 5.24
C SER A 81 0.43 -4.62 4.28
N PHE A 82 -0.05 -4.06 3.18
CA PHE A 82 0.80 -3.39 2.19
C PHE A 82 1.59 -2.22 2.80
N PHE A 83 0.93 -1.33 3.56
CA PHE A 83 1.60 -0.21 4.22
C PHE A 83 2.59 -0.67 5.29
N ALA A 84 2.32 -1.79 5.97
CA ALA A 84 3.28 -2.37 6.92
C ALA A 84 4.53 -2.89 6.21
N ASP A 85 4.36 -3.67 5.13
CA ASP A 85 5.46 -4.18 4.32
C ASP A 85 6.31 -3.05 3.73
N TRP A 86 5.64 -1.98 3.33
CA TRP A 86 6.28 -0.78 2.80
C TRP A 86 7.04 0.00 3.84
N ALA A 87 6.50 0.17 5.04
CA ALA A 87 7.21 0.78 6.15
C ALA A 87 8.53 0.04 6.43
N GLU A 88 8.51 -1.29 6.51
CA GLU A 88 9.71 -2.09 6.73
C GLU A 88 10.73 -1.93 5.59
N ALA A 89 10.27 -1.90 4.33
CA ALA A 89 11.16 -1.70 3.18
C ALA A 89 11.79 -0.29 3.20
N LEU A 90 11.03 0.73 3.61
CA LEU A 90 11.51 2.10 3.78
C LEU A 90 12.53 2.20 4.92
N GLU A 91 12.28 1.55 6.07
CA GLU A 91 13.26 1.51 7.16
C GLU A 91 14.56 0.86 6.74
N ALA A 92 14.46 -0.31 6.10
CA ALA A 92 15.63 -1.05 5.65
C ALA A 92 16.43 -0.31 4.56
N SER A 93 15.79 0.59 3.81
CA SER A 93 16.43 1.48 2.85
C SER A 93 16.89 2.82 3.43
N GLY A 94 16.74 3.05 4.74
CA GLY A 94 17.20 4.27 5.43
C GLY A 94 16.23 5.46 5.36
N ARG A 95 15.02 5.27 4.83
CA ARG A 95 13.98 6.31 4.66
C ARG A 95 13.03 6.34 5.87
N GLN A 96 13.60 6.68 7.04
CA GLN A 96 12.93 6.59 8.35
C GLN A 96 11.64 7.44 8.44
N ASP A 97 11.64 8.67 7.92
CA ASP A 97 10.46 9.55 7.99
C ASP A 97 9.26 8.97 7.19
N GLU A 98 9.53 8.47 5.99
CA GLU A 98 8.50 7.87 5.14
C GLU A 98 8.02 6.54 5.73
N ALA A 99 8.92 5.78 6.35
CA ALA A 99 8.56 4.55 7.05
C ALA A 99 7.61 4.82 8.22
N ALA A 100 7.83 5.89 8.99
CA ALA A 100 6.94 6.27 10.09
C ALA A 100 5.53 6.59 9.59
N LEU A 101 5.41 7.34 8.49
CA LEU A 101 4.13 7.64 7.85
C LEU A 101 3.43 6.36 7.33
N ALA A 102 4.18 5.46 6.70
CA ALA A 102 3.66 4.17 6.23
C ALA A 102 3.16 3.29 7.39
N ARG A 103 3.90 3.24 8.51
CA ARG A 103 3.46 2.53 9.72
C ARG A 103 2.20 3.12 10.32
N GLN A 104 2.13 4.45 10.40
CA GLN A 104 0.94 5.14 10.87
C GLN A 104 -0.27 4.76 10.01
N LYS A 105 -0.13 4.81 8.68
CA LYS A 105 -1.16 4.39 7.72
C LYS A 105 -1.56 2.93 7.87
N ALA A 106 -0.60 2.03 8.10
CA ALA A 106 -0.88 0.63 8.34
C ALA A 106 -1.74 0.42 9.60
N ALA A 107 -1.40 1.09 10.69
CA ALA A 107 -2.15 1.03 11.95
C ALA A 107 -3.56 1.62 11.79
N GLU A 108 -3.65 2.77 11.13
CA GLU A 108 -4.89 3.44 10.77
C GLU A 108 -5.82 2.53 9.94
N CYS A 109 -5.32 1.90 8.88
CA CYS A 109 -6.06 0.91 8.08
C CYS A 109 -6.46 -0.33 8.92
N GLY A 110 -5.57 -0.78 9.82
CA GLY A 110 -5.81 -1.92 10.70
C GLY A 110 -6.91 -1.67 11.73
N ALA A 111 -7.11 -0.42 12.16
CA ALA A 111 -8.15 -0.01 13.09
C ALA A 111 -9.55 0.09 12.44
N LEU A 112 -9.64 0.02 11.10
CA LEU A 112 -10.91 0.05 10.35
C LEU A 112 -11.51 -1.35 10.11
N LYS A 113 -10.92 -2.40 10.68
CA LYS A 113 -11.36 -3.79 10.53
C LYS A 113 -12.67 -4.09 11.26
#